data_AF-A0A4Y2GVM4-F1
#
_entry.id   AF-A0A4Y2GVM4-F1
#
_cell.length_a   1.000
_cell.length_b   1.000
_cell.length_c   1.000
_cell.angle_alpha   90.00
_cell.angle_beta   90.00
_cell.angle_gamma   90.00
#
_symmetry.space_group_name_H-M   'P 1'
#
loop_
_entity.id
_entity.type
_entity.pdbx_description
1 polymer ?
#
loop_
_entity_poly.entity_id
_entity_poly.type
_entity_poly.pdbx_seq_one_letter_code
_entity_poly.pdbx_strand_id
1 'polypeptide(L)'
;MDSGTGLEFRPLEFTSSEKSLICDVCTGSISPYIIRPFQREIFDIIDNLLHPGAGIHRSLFQPNLFGSPLIRNLEHGMKIASSGRGPK
;
A
#
# COMPACT_ATOMS: atom_id res chain seq x y z
N MET A 1 -13.20 16.74 -14.42
CA MET A 1 -14.05 16.29 -13.29
C MET A 1 -13.12 16.04 -12.12
N ASP A 2 -12.90 17.05 -11.28
CA ASP A 2 -12.30 16.83 -9.98
C ASP A 2 -13.34 16.09 -9.12
N SER A 3 -12.95 14.94 -8.57
CA SER A 3 -13.87 14.05 -7.85
C SER A 3 -14.27 14.59 -6.46
N GLY A 4 -13.89 15.82 -6.10
CA GLY A 4 -14.16 16.43 -4.79
C GLY A 4 -13.49 15.70 -3.61
N THR A 5 -12.71 14.66 -3.89
CA THR A 5 -12.07 13.79 -2.88
C THR A 5 -10.77 14.39 -2.35
N GLY A 6 -10.21 15.41 -3.02
CA GLY A 6 -8.89 15.95 -2.70
C GLY A 6 -7.77 14.92 -2.91
N LEU A 7 -7.97 13.94 -3.80
CA LEU A 7 -6.95 12.97 -4.20
C LEU A 7 -6.41 13.33 -5.58
N GLU A 8 -5.11 13.18 -5.75
CA GLU A 8 -4.43 13.45 -7.01
C GLU A 8 -3.61 12.25 -7.42
N PHE A 9 -4.14 11.45 -8.35
CA PHE A 9 -3.46 10.24 -8.82
C PHE A 9 -2.54 10.54 -10.00
N ARG A 10 -1.26 10.18 -9.87
CA ARG A 10 -0.27 10.26 -10.95
C ARG A 10 0.45 8.93 -11.11
N PRO A 11 0.76 8.51 -12.35
CA PRO A 11 1.65 7.38 -12.59
C PRO A 11 3.08 7.77 -12.19
N LEU A 12 3.74 6.88 -11.45
CA LEU A 12 5.17 6.94 -11.15
C LEU A 12 5.88 5.85 -11.95
N GLU A 13 6.68 6.26 -12.93
CA GLU A 13 7.42 5.34 -13.80
C GLU A 13 8.62 4.73 -13.07
N PHE A 14 8.84 3.43 -13.21
CA PHE A 14 10.04 2.79 -12.70
C PHE A 14 11.20 2.97 -13.69
N THR A 15 12.36 3.44 -13.22
CA THR A 15 13.53 3.65 -14.09
C THR A 15 14.06 2.35 -14.73
N SER A 16 13.70 1.19 -14.16
CA SER A 16 14.16 -0.13 -14.61
C SER A 16 13.10 -0.93 -15.37
N SER A 17 11.89 -0.40 -15.60
CA SER A 17 10.83 -1.12 -16.30
C SER A 17 9.84 -0.19 -16.99
N GLU A 18 9.20 -0.66 -18.05
CA GLU A 18 8.08 0.05 -18.71
C GLU A 18 6.77 0.07 -17.89
N LYS A 19 6.84 -0.34 -16.62
CA LYS A 19 5.69 -0.34 -15.71
C LYS A 19 5.68 0.95 -14.90
N SER A 20 4.48 1.37 -14.55
CA SER A 20 4.24 2.48 -13.65
C SER A 20 3.37 2.08 -12.47
N LEU A 21 3.53 2.82 -11.38
CA LEU A 21 2.73 2.67 -10.17
C LEU A 21 1.84 3.89 -10.01
N ILE A 22 0.52 3.70 -9.94
CA ILE A 22 -0.39 4.79 -9.64
C ILE A 22 -0.19 5.22 -8.18
N CYS A 23 0.10 6.50 -7.97
CA CYS A 23 0.35 7.07 -6.64
C CYS A 23 -0.57 8.27 -6.40
N ASP A 24 -1.10 8.40 -5.19
CA ASP A 24 -1.64 9.67 -4.71
C ASP A 24 -0.47 10.59 -4.33
N VAL A 25 -0.51 11.83 -4.85
CA VAL A 25 0.49 12.87 -4.59
C VAL A 25 -0.08 14.10 -3.90
N CYS A 26 -1.39 14.12 -3.62
CA CYS A 26 -2.07 15.34 -3.15
C CYS A 26 -1.55 15.82 -1.79
N THR A 27 -1.05 14.92 -0.95
CA THR A 27 -0.57 15.23 0.41
C THR A 27 0.90 15.67 0.45
N GLY A 28 1.55 15.88 -0.70
CA GLY A 28 2.99 16.16 -0.78
C GLY A 28 3.89 14.95 -0.48
N SER A 29 3.29 13.81 -0.11
CA SER A 29 3.95 12.52 0.00
C SER A 29 3.45 11.60 -1.11
N ILE A 30 4.36 10.87 -1.76
CA ILE A 30 3.99 9.88 -2.77
C ILE A 30 3.47 8.63 -2.06
N SER A 31 2.17 8.35 -2.18
CA SER A 31 1.55 7.16 -1.60
C SER A 31 1.03 6.23 -2.71
N PRO A 32 1.58 5.01 -2.86
CA PRO A 32 1.05 4.02 -3.78
C PRO A 32 -0.44 3.78 -3.59
N TYR A 33 -1.21 3.81 -4.67
CA TYR A 33 -2.61 3.43 -4.66
C TYR A 33 -2.75 1.96 -4.99
N ILE A 34 -3.13 1.17 -3.98
CA ILE A 34 -3.36 -0.26 -4.14
C ILE A 34 -4.85 -0.51 -4.31
N ILE A 35 -5.25 -1.08 -5.44
CA ILE A 35 -6.64 -1.47 -5.67
C ILE A 35 -7.05 -2.58 -4.69
N ARG A 36 -8.30 -2.49 -4.21
CA ARG A 36 -8.84 -3.37 -3.16
C ARG A 36 -8.53 -4.87 -3.29
N PRO A 37 -8.64 -5.55 -4.45
CA PRO A 37 -8.39 -6.98 -4.52
C PRO A 37 -6.96 -7.38 -4.12
N PHE A 38 -5.98 -6.48 -4.29
CA PHE A 38 -4.57 -6.76 -3.99
C PHE A 38 -4.10 -6.21 -2.63
N GLN A 39 -4.95 -5.48 -1.90
CA GLN A 39 -4.54 -4.87 -0.62
C GLN A 39 -4.10 -5.92 0.40
N ARG A 40 -4.82 -7.05 0.48
CA ARG A 40 -4.48 -8.11 1.43
C ARG A 40 -3.17 -8.80 1.07
N GLU A 41 -2.98 -9.13 -0.21
CA GLU A 41 -1.78 -9.80 -0.69
C GLU A 41 -0.53 -8.94 -0.48
N ILE A 42 -0.60 -7.65 -0.82
CA ILE A 42 0.51 -6.73 -0.57
C ILE A 42 0.77 -6.57 0.93
N PHE A 43 -0.27 -6.56 1.76
CA PHE A 43 -0.09 -6.49 3.21
C PHE A 43 0.64 -7.71 3.73
N ASP A 44 0.18 -8.91 3.37
CA ASP A 44 0.79 -10.16 3.81
C ASP A 44 2.25 -10.25 3.30
N ILE A 45 2.56 -9.79 2.09
CA ILE A 45 3.95 -9.69 1.60
C ILE A 45 4.78 -8.76 2.49
N ILE A 46 4.30 -7.54 2.75
CA ILE A 46 5.09 -6.57 3.52
C ILE A 46 5.20 -7.00 4.99
N ASP A 47 4.14 -7.54 5.59
CA ASP A 47 4.17 -8.06 6.96
C ASP A 47 5.18 -9.20 7.10
N ASN A 48 5.23 -10.13 6.12
CA ASN A 48 6.26 -11.18 6.09
C ASN A 48 7.69 -10.63 5.91
N LEU A 49 7.86 -9.50 5.22
CA LEU A 49 9.16 -8.81 5.11
C LEU A 49 9.57 -8.11 6.41
N LEU A 50 8.60 -7.54 7.13
CA LEU A 50 8.79 -6.79 8.38
C LEU A 50 8.93 -7.71 9.59
N HIS A 51 8.25 -8.84 9.62
CA HIS A 51 8.34 -9.86 10.64
C HIS A 51 8.93 -11.14 10.04
N PRO A 52 10.27 -11.22 9.87
CA PRO A 52 10.94 -12.39 9.29
C PRO A 52 10.94 -13.56 10.29
N GLY A 53 9.77 -14.10 10.58
CA GLY A 53 9.57 -15.24 11.48
C GLY A 53 9.65 -16.60 10.79
N ALA A 54 9.67 -16.68 9.45
CA ALA A 54 9.50 -17.96 8.78
C ALA A 54 10.22 -18.18 7.43
N GLY A 55 11.19 -17.36 7.02
CA GLY A 55 12.07 -17.75 5.91
C GLY A 55 12.48 -16.68 4.90
N ILE A 56 12.18 -15.40 5.13
CA ILE A 56 12.73 -14.33 4.29
C ILE A 56 14.05 -13.82 4.89
N HIS A 57 15.07 -13.73 4.02
CA HIS A 57 16.43 -13.31 4.34
C HIS A 57 16.44 -11.96 5.07
N ARG A 58 17.07 -11.92 6.25
CA ARG A 58 17.17 -10.76 7.15
C ARG A 58 17.71 -9.47 6.48
N SER A 59 18.33 -9.57 5.30
CA SER A 59 18.77 -8.41 4.51
C SER A 59 17.63 -7.60 3.89
N LEU A 60 16.42 -8.15 3.80
CA LEU A 60 15.23 -7.44 3.30
C LEU A 60 14.44 -6.75 4.41
N PHE A 61 14.82 -6.97 5.67
CA PHE A 61 14.22 -6.27 6.80
C PHE A 61 14.54 -4.78 6.69
N GLN A 62 13.50 -3.99 6.38
CA GLN A 62 13.57 -2.55 6.26
C GLN A 62 12.85 -1.92 7.46
N PRO A 63 13.56 -1.57 8.55
CA PRO A 63 12.95 -1.03 9.76
C PRO A 63 12.23 0.30 9.54
N ASN A 64 12.58 1.02 8.47
CA ASN A 64 11.97 2.26 8.01
C ASN A 64 10.63 2.06 7.25
N LEU A 65 10.27 0.83 6.89
CA LEU A 65 8.99 0.53 6.25
C LEU A 65 7.87 0.30 7.29
N PHE A 66 8.23 -0.12 8.51
CA PHE A 66 7.30 -0.26 9.63
C PHE A 66 6.86 1.12 10.14
N GLY A 67 5.55 1.34 10.24
CA GLY A 67 4.96 2.66 10.59
C GLY A 67 4.96 3.68 9.45
N SER A 68 5.40 3.30 8.25
CA SER A 68 5.31 4.16 7.06
C SER A 68 3.84 4.47 6.71
N PRO A 69 3.56 5.60 6.05
CA PRO A 69 2.22 5.93 5.58
C PRO A 69 1.60 4.82 4.72
N LEU A 70 2.43 4.09 3.96
CA LEU A 70 2.00 2.96 3.14
C LEU A 70 1.38 1.83 3.97
N ILE A 71 2.07 1.37 5.02
CA ILE A 71 1.56 0.31 5.89
C ILE A 71 0.29 0.76 6.60
N ARG A 72 0.28 1.98 7.13
CA ARG A 72 -0.88 2.54 7.82
C ARG A 72 -2.11 2.66 6.89
N ASN A 73 -1.91 3.07 5.65
CA ASN A 73 -2.98 3.16 4.65
C ASN A 73 -3.51 1.78 4.27
N LEU A 74 -2.64 0.77 4.21
CA LEU A 74 -3.02 -0.60 3.89
C LEU A 74 -3.80 -1.26 5.02
N GLU A 75 -3.37 -1.09 6.27
CA GLU A 75 -4.11 -1.50 7.47
C GLU A 75 -5.50 -0.85 7.53
N HIS A 76 -5.57 0.46 7.28
CA HIS A 76 -6.83 1.18 7.24
C HIS A 76 -7.73 0.69 6.11
N GLY A 77 -7.19 0.50 4.90
CA GLY A 77 -7.92 -0.06 3.76
C GLY A 77 -8.50 -1.45 4.04
N MET A 78 -7.71 -2.32 4.68
CA MET A 78 -8.16 -3.64 5.12
C MET A 78 -9.25 -3.59 6.20
N LYS A 79 -9.16 -2.65 7.14
CA LYS A 79 -10.19 -2.43 8.18
C LYS A 79 -11.51 -1.95 7.57
N ILE A 80 -11.46 -1.06 6.57
CA ILE A 80 -12.65 -0.60 5.84
C ILE A 80 -13.24 -1.75 5.00
N ALA A 81 -12.41 -2.50 4.29
CA ALA A 81 -12.84 -3.63 3.47
C ALA A 81 -13.48 -4.76 4.30
N SER A 82 -13.03 -4.96 5.54
CA SER A 82 -13.61 -5.94 6.46
C SER A 82 -14.90 -5.44 7.14
N SER A 83 -15.06 -4.13 7.36
CA SER A 83 -16.25 -3.53 7.95
C SER A 83 -17.47 -3.48 7.03
N GLY A 84 -17.30 -3.67 5.71
CA GLY A 84 -18.40 -3.71 4.73
C GLY A 84 -19.17 -5.03 4.65
N ARG A 85 -18.77 -6.07 5.41
CA ARG A 85 -19.48 -7.34 5.53
C ARG A 85 -20.38 -7.33 6.77
N GLY A 86 -21.46 -6.56 6.73
CA GLY A 86 -22.61 -6.80 7.62
C GLY A 86 -23.35 -8.07 7.17
N PRO A 87 -23.92 -8.88 8.09
CA PRO A 87 -24.66 -10.07 7.71
C PRO A 87 -25.91 -9.64 6.91
N LYS A 88 -26.12 -10.31 5.78
CA LYS A 88 -27.41 -10.27 5.06
C LYS A 88 -28.43 -11.11 5.81
#